data_AF-A0A948FQU4-F1
#
_entry.id   AF-A0A948FQU4-F1
#
_cell.length_a   1.000
_cell.length_b   1.000
_cell.length_c   1.000
_cell.angle_alpha   90.00
_cell.angle_beta   90.00
_cell.angle_gamma   90.00
#
_symmetry.space_group_name_H-M   'P 1'
#
loop_
_entity.id
_entity.type
_entity.pdbx_description
1 polymer ?
#
loop_
_entity_poly.entity_id
_entity_poly.type
_entity_poly.pdbx_seq_one_letter_code
_entity_poly.pdbx_strand_id
1 'polypeptide(L)'
;LGLSYYRTEDLYRVDGHIWFDLSPTVQLQFSTAYDMENEFIRSNGVYIKKDLHCWTAELQMNNYKRTRNENYTFEIFFTLSISDLSGFKLPLSGTITPTTDEQ
;
A
#
# COMPACT_ATOMS: atom_id res chain seq x y z
N LEU A 1 -0.37 9.32 14.66
CA LEU A 1 -1.60 9.38 13.84
C LEU A 1 -1.49 10.60 12.93
N GLY A 2 -1.25 10.40 11.63
CA GLY A 2 -1.09 11.48 10.67
C GLY A 2 -2.14 11.36 9.57
N LEU A 3 -3.31 11.99 9.76
CA LEU A 3 -4.29 12.13 8.70
C LEU A 3 -3.79 13.24 7.76
N SER A 4 -3.19 12.85 6.64
CA SER A 4 -2.80 13.79 5.59
C SER A 4 -3.94 13.93 4.59
N TYR A 5 -4.72 14.99 4.73
CA TYR A 5 -5.73 15.37 3.75
C TYR A 5 -5.05 16.08 2.57
N TYR A 6 -5.10 15.49 1.37
CA TYR A 6 -4.68 16.15 0.15
C TYR A 6 -5.92 16.50 -0.68
N ARG A 7 -6.21 17.81 -0.78
CA ARG A 7 -7.16 18.33 -1.76
C ARG A 7 -6.38 18.69 -3.02
N THR A 8 -6.31 17.77 -3.97
CA THR A 8 -5.90 18.11 -5.33
C THR A 8 -7.11 18.63 -6.09
N GLU A 9 -6.95 19.70 -6.86
CA GLU A 9 -8.03 20.52 -7.44
C GLU A 9 -9.02 19.76 -8.34
N ASP A 10 -8.72 18.52 -8.73
CA ASP A 10 -9.53 17.71 -9.65
C ASP A 10 -10.05 16.37 -9.09
N LEU A 11 -9.96 16.10 -7.78
CA LEU A 11 -10.56 14.89 -7.20
C LEU A 11 -11.14 15.13 -5.80
N TYR A 12 -12.43 14.87 -5.63
CA TYR A 12 -13.10 14.71 -4.33
C TYR A 12 -12.59 13.43 -3.65
N ARG A 13 -11.32 13.43 -3.20
CA ARG A 13 -10.65 12.28 -2.61
C ARG A 13 -10.24 12.58 -1.17
N VAL A 14 -10.35 11.57 -0.32
CA VAL A 14 -9.74 11.57 1.02
C VAL A 14 -8.73 10.45 1.08
N ASP A 15 -7.48 10.81 1.35
CA ASP A 15 -6.39 9.88 1.64
C ASP A 15 -6.12 9.87 3.13
N GLY A 16 -6.01 8.67 3.70
CA GLY A 16 -5.69 8.47 5.10
C GLY A 16 -4.50 7.53 5.22
N HIS A 17 -3.54 7.88 6.06
CA HIS A 17 -2.42 7.01 6.41
C HIS A 17 -2.26 6.96 7.93
N ILE A 18 -2.01 5.78 8.49
CA ILE A 18 -1.71 5.64 9.92
C ILE A 18 -0.47 4.79 10.06
N TRP A 19 0.53 5.33 10.76
CA TRP A 19 1.78 4.66 11.07
C TRP A 19 1.83 4.22 12.53
N PHE A 20 2.39 3.04 12.76
CA PHE A 20 2.65 2.45 14.06
C PHE A 20 4.09 1.94 14.09
N ASP A 21 4.89 2.42 15.04
CA ASP A 21 6.16 1.81 15.39
C ASP A 21 5.87 0.69 16.40
N LEU A 22 5.83 -0.56 15.94
CA LEU A 22 5.55 -1.72 16.80
C LEU A 22 6.76 -2.10 17.66
N SER A 23 7.96 -1.78 17.18
CA SER A 23 9.22 -1.90 17.89
C SER A 23 10.27 -0.98 17.24
N PRO A 24 11.48 -0.83 17.82
CA PRO A 24 12.56 -0.06 17.19
C PRO A 24 12.97 -0.53 15.79
N THR A 25 12.55 -1.73 15.39
CA THR A 25 12.91 -2.37 14.12
C THR A 25 11.70 -2.74 13.26
N VAL A 26 10.46 -2.47 13.71
CA VAL A 26 9.26 -2.87 12.99
C VAL A 26 8.30 -1.69 12.90
N GLN A 27 7.96 -1.31 11.67
CA GLN A 27 6.99 -0.27 11.36
C GLN A 27 5.83 -0.86 10.56
N LEU A 28 4.61 -0.43 10.89
CA LEU A 28 3.38 -0.83 10.22
C LEU A 28 2.64 0.42 9.77
N GLN A 29 2.16 0.42 8.53
CA GLN A 29 1.33 1.45 7.96
C GLN A 29 0.03 0.86 7.42
N PHE A 30 -1.07 1.55 7.69
CA PHE A 30 -2.33 1.36 6.98
C PHE A 30 -2.61 2.59 6.13
N SER A 31 -3.10 2.38 4.91
CA SER A 31 -3.51 3.45 4.01
C SER A 31 -4.89 3.18 3.43
N THR A 32 -5.68 4.23 3.24
CA THR A 32 -6.96 4.18 2.54
C THR A 32 -7.15 5.41 1.67
N ALA A 33 -7.81 5.24 0.53
CA ALA A 33 -8.23 6.31 -0.36
C ALA A 33 -9.72 6.15 -0.66
N TYR A 34 -10.51 7.16 -0.35
CA TYR A 34 -11.96 7.19 -0.59
C TYR A 34 -12.31 8.25 -1.63
N ASP A 35 -13.09 7.85 -2.63
CA ASP A 35 -13.68 8.72 -3.64
C ASP A 35 -15.03 9.21 -3.11
N MET A 36 -15.10 10.48 -2.70
CA MET A 36 -16.29 11.06 -2.10
C MET A 36 -17.38 11.37 -3.13
N GLU A 37 -17.01 11.62 -4.39
CA GLU A 37 -17.99 11.92 -5.45
C GLU A 37 -18.76 10.67 -5.86
N ASN A 38 -18.05 9.56 -6.03
CA ASN A 38 -18.63 8.29 -6.47
C ASN A 38 -18.94 7.34 -5.30
N GLU A 39 -18.69 7.79 -4.07
CA GLU A 39 -18.95 7.12 -2.80
C GLU A 39 -18.36 5.70 -2.69
N PHE A 40 -17.10 5.51 -3.06
CA PHE A 40 -16.44 4.19 -2.95
C PHE A 40 -14.97 4.26 -2.52
N ILE A 41 -14.46 3.17 -1.95
CA ILE A 41 -13.05 3.05 -1.59
C ILE A 41 -12.23 2.78 -2.86
N ARG A 42 -11.39 3.72 -3.27
CA ARG A 42 -10.49 3.55 -4.41
C ARG A 42 -9.36 2.59 -4.12
N SER A 43 -8.76 2.68 -2.94
CA SER A 43 -7.68 1.78 -2.55
C SER A 43 -7.58 1.60 -1.04
N ASN A 44 -7.15 0.43 -0.60
CA ASN A 44 -6.53 0.26 0.72
C ASN A 44 -5.15 -0.36 0.56
N GLY A 45 -4.32 -0.14 1.57
CA GLY A 45 -2.98 -0.70 1.61
C GLY A 45 -2.54 -1.00 3.03
N VAL A 46 -1.72 -2.03 3.15
CA VAL A 46 -0.96 -2.35 4.36
C VAL A 46 0.50 -2.42 3.96
N TYR A 47 1.35 -1.73 4.69
CA TYR A 47 2.79 -1.79 4.52
C TYR A 47 3.44 -2.15 5.84
N ILE A 48 4.33 -3.14 5.82
CA ILE A 48 5.15 -3.51 6.97
C ILE A 48 6.62 -3.44 6.56
N LYS A 49 7.41 -2.79 7.43
CA LYS A 49 8.85 -2.69 7.30
C LYS A 49 9.50 -3.33 8.52
N LYS A 50 10.53 -4.14 8.26
CA LYS A 50 11.40 -4.70 9.29
C LYS A 50 12.85 -4.34 8.99
N ASP A 51 13.42 -3.49 9.83
CA ASP A 51 14.84 -3.18 9.81
C ASP A 51 15.61 -4.22 10.62
N LEU A 52 16.61 -4.83 10.00
CA LEU A 52 17.55 -5.77 10.60
C LEU A 52 18.95 -5.18 10.42
N HIS A 53 19.95 -5.76 11.11
CA HIS A 53 21.27 -5.13 11.24
C HIS A 53 21.85 -4.61 9.89
N CYS A 54 21.88 -5.46 8.87
CA CYS A 54 22.41 -5.16 7.55
C CYS A 54 21.38 -5.36 6.42
N TRP A 55 20.10 -5.52 6.75
CA TRP A 55 19.05 -5.79 5.78
C TRP A 55 17.73 -5.14 6.18
N THR A 56 16.96 -4.71 5.21
CA THR A 56 15.59 -4.24 5.42
C THR A 56 14.66 -5.09 4.56
N ALA A 57 13.63 -5.63 5.19
CA ALA A 57 12.54 -6.34 4.52
C ALA A 57 11.28 -5.48 4.56
N GLU A 58 10.66 -5.30 3.40
CA GLU A 58 9.44 -4.52 3.21
C GLU A 58 8.41 -5.40 2.52
N LEU A 59 7.18 -5.39 3.03
CA LEU A 59 6.03 -6.02 2.40
C LEU A 59 4.93 -4.97 2.29
N GLN A 60 4.45 -4.74 1.08
CA GLN A 60 3.32 -3.89 0.79
C GLN A 60 2.23 -4.71 0.11
N MET A 61 1.01 -4.60 0.61
CA MET A 61 -0.17 -5.21 0.04
C MET A 61 -1.15 -4.09 -0.26
N ASN A 62 -1.54 -3.92 -1.52
CA ASN A 62 -2.49 -2.90 -1.94
C ASN A 62 -3.65 -3.57 -2.66
N ASN A 63 -4.86 -3.07 -2.43
CA ASN A 63 -5.99 -3.33 -3.30
C ASN A 63 -6.47 -1.99 -3.85
N TYR A 64 -6.73 -1.90 -5.15
CA TYR A 64 -7.27 -0.68 -5.75
C TYR A 64 -8.18 -0.93 -6.93
N LYS A 65 -9.04 0.02 -7.25
CA LYS A 65 -9.81 0.09 -8.51
C LYS A 65 -9.93 1.55 -8.95
N ARG A 66 -10.02 1.81 -10.25
CA ARG A 66 -10.04 3.18 -10.79
C ARG A 66 -11.44 3.76 -10.88
N THR A 67 -12.44 2.91 -11.08
CA THR A 67 -13.85 3.30 -11.18
C THR A 67 -14.74 2.40 -10.31
N ARG A 68 -15.99 2.83 -10.09
CA ARG A 68 -16.94 2.09 -9.24
C ARG A 68 -17.23 0.69 -9.77
N ASN A 69 -17.31 0.53 -11.08
CA ASN A 69 -17.75 -0.69 -11.77
C ASN A 69 -16.59 -1.65 -12.08
N GLU A 70 -15.36 -1.27 -11.79
CA GLU A 70 -14.21 -2.16 -11.93
C GLU A 70 -14.09 -3.14 -10.76
N ASN A 71 -13.53 -4.31 -11.05
CA ASN A 71 -13.02 -5.22 -10.02
C ASN A 71 -11.78 -4.62 -9.35
N TYR A 72 -11.57 -4.94 -8.08
CA TYR A 72 -10.33 -4.58 -7.40
C TYR A 72 -9.16 -5.36 -7.98
N THR A 73 -8.08 -4.66 -8.31
CA THR A 73 -6.76 -5.25 -8.52
C THR A 73 -6.08 -5.40 -7.17
N PHE A 74 -5.45 -6.54 -6.93
CA PHE A 74 -4.67 -6.80 -5.74
C PHE A 74 -3.19 -6.94 -6.09
N GLU A 75 -2.33 -6.21 -5.40
CA GLU A 75 -0.88 -6.23 -5.62
C GLU A 75 -0.15 -6.50 -4.31
N ILE A 76 0.82 -7.39 -4.37
CA ILE A 76 1.78 -7.62 -3.29
C ILE A 76 3.16 -7.28 -3.81
N PHE A 77 3.86 -6.42 -3.08
CA PHE A 77 5.26 -6.09 -3.29
C PHE A 77 6.05 -6.53 -2.08
N PHE A 78 7.07 -7.35 -2.31
CA PHE A 78 8.08 -7.68 -1.32
C PHE A 78 9.41 -7.10 -1.78
N THR A 79 10.08 -6.32 -0.95
CA THR A 79 11.40 -5.77 -1.23
C THR A 79 12.36 -6.19 -0.14
N LEU A 80 13.48 -6.80 -0.54
CA LEU A 80 14.62 -7.04 0.34
C LEU A 80 15.78 -6.15 -0.09
N SER A 81 16.29 -5.36 0.85
CA SER A 81 17.46 -4.47 0.66
C SER A 81 18.58 -4.88 1.61
N ILE A 82 19.83 -4.84 1.15
CA ILE A 82 21.02 -5.10 1.99
C ILE A 82 21.80 -3.79 2.15
N SER A 83 22.02 -3.35 3.38
CA SER A 83 22.64 -2.06 3.71
C SER A 83 24.13 -1.99 3.39
N ASP A 84 24.83 -3.13 3.47
CA ASP A 84 26.29 -3.22 3.30
C ASP A 84 26.72 -3.37 1.83
N LEU A 85 25.77 -3.66 0.93
CA LEU A 85 25.96 -3.72 -0.52
C LEU A 85 25.17 -2.56 -1.11
N SER A 86 25.84 -1.42 -1.33
CA SER A 86 25.26 -0.19 -1.85
C SER A 86 24.20 -0.44 -2.94
N GLY A 87 22.93 -0.32 -2.57
CA GLY A 87 21.81 -0.20 -3.51
C GLY A 87 21.22 -1.50 -4.07
N PHE A 88 21.56 -2.69 -3.56
CA PHE A 88 20.91 -3.92 -4.05
C PHE A 88 19.49 -4.06 -3.46
N LYS A 89 18.48 -3.93 -4.32
CA LYS A 89 17.06 -4.22 -4.02
C LYS A 89 16.61 -5.41 -4.87
N LEU A 90 16.06 -6.45 -4.24
CA LEU A 90 15.31 -7.51 -4.92
C LEU A 90 13.82 -7.22 -4.77
N PRO A 91 13.17 -6.52 -5.72
CA PRO A 91 11.73 -6.42 -5.75
C PRO A 91 11.13 -7.72 -6.29
N LEU A 92 10.37 -8.41 -5.45
CA LEU A 92 9.44 -9.43 -5.89
C LEU A 92 8.05 -8.80 -5.90
N SER A 93 7.42 -8.73 -7.07
CA SER A 93 6.07 -8.22 -7.21
C SER A 93 5.18 -9.28 -7.86
N GLY A 94 3.96 -9.39 -7.36
CA GLY A 94 2.93 -10.23 -7.94
C GLY A 94 1.61 -9.47 -7.95
N THR A 95 0.96 -9.43 -9.10
CA THR A 95 -0.39 -8.91 -9.24
C THR A 95 -1.34 -10.10 -9.29
N ILE A 96 -2.30 -10.13 -8.38
CA ILE A 96 -3.41 -11.09 -8.41
C ILE A 96 -4.65 -10.29 -8.80
N THR A 97 -5.18 -10.57 -9.98
CA THR A 97 -6.50 -10.05 -10.36
C THR A 97 -7.53 -11.09 -9.93
N PRO A 98 -8.38 -10.81 -8.92
CA PRO A 98 -9.48 -11.69 -8.61
C PRO A 98 -10.37 -11.81 -9.85
N THR A 99 -10.55 -13.03 -10.34
CA THR A 99 -11.52 -13.32 -11.39
C THR A 99 -12.89 -13.38 -10.73
N THR A 100 -13.82 -12.58 -11.23
CA THR A 100 -15.24 -12.82 -10.99
C THR A 100 -15.63 -14.01 -11.85
N ASP A 101 -15.78 -15.19 -11.24
CA ASP A 101 -16.57 -16.24 -11.87
C ASP A 101 -18.00 -15.70 -11.97
N GLU A 102 -18.36 -15.17 -13.14
CA GLU A 102 -19.76 -14.96 -13.50
C GLU A 102 -20.33 -16.30 -13.96
N GLN A 103 -21.29 -16.79 -13.16
CA GLN A 103 -22.27 -17.88 -13.38
C GLN A 103 -21.89 -19.31 -12.96
#